data_AF-A0A1H7UYV0-F1
#
_entry.id   AF-A0A1H7UYV0-F1
#
_cell.length_a   1.000
_cell.length_b   1.000
_cell.length_c   1.000
_cell.angle_alpha   90.00
_cell.angle_beta   90.00
_cell.angle_gamma   90.00
#
_symmetry.space_group_name_H-M   'P 1'
#
loop_
_entity.id
_entity.type
_entity.pdbx_description
1 polymer ?
#
loop_
_entity_poly.entity_id
_entity_poly.type
_entity_poly.pdbx_seq_one_letter_code
_entity_poly.pdbx_strand_id
1 'polypeptide(L)'
;MKLKDAFDYILDKNNTLSNFNAYMIGVVYEDKDSFLFVNLSIDDEEIENNMLYYHAHVTSGKIGSSEGEEDFYSAESIEDLLAQLPLIASYLSYHVYKLDEDVFGLSSEYALKALFPRLPDPDFHDLDDFKVEAIKLVSTLNY
;
A
#
# COMPACT_ATOMS: atom_id res chain seq x y z
N MET A 1 -0.09 8.95 8.39
CA MET A 1 1.02 9.87 8.03
C MET A 1 0.80 10.37 6.63
N LYS A 2 1.28 11.56 6.26
CA LYS A 2 1.32 11.96 4.84
C LYS A 2 2.55 11.38 4.17
N LEU A 3 2.55 11.36 2.84
CA LEU A 3 3.55 10.64 2.02
C LEU A 3 5.01 10.97 2.40
N LYS A 4 5.35 12.26 2.53
CA LYS A 4 6.71 12.66 2.94
C LYS A 4 7.06 12.19 4.36
N ASP A 5 6.16 12.41 5.32
CA ASP A 5 6.33 11.95 6.71
C ASP A 5 6.47 10.41 6.79
N ALA A 6 5.80 9.69 5.88
CA ALA A 6 5.87 8.24 5.80
C ALA A 6 7.26 7.76 5.35
N PHE A 7 7.88 8.42 4.35
CA PHE A 7 9.26 8.14 3.98
C PHE A 7 10.25 8.50 5.08
N ASP A 8 10.09 9.65 5.74
CA ASP A 8 10.93 10.03 6.88
C ASP A 8 10.82 8.99 8.01
N TYR A 9 9.62 8.45 8.23
CA TYR A 9 9.40 7.38 9.21
C TYR A 9 10.07 6.06 8.81
N ILE A 10 9.97 5.63 7.55
CA ILE A 10 10.64 4.41 7.09
C ILE A 10 12.15 4.57 7.20
N LEU A 11 12.71 5.72 6.82
CA LEU A 11 14.13 6.00 6.92
C LEU A 11 14.64 5.88 8.36
N ASP A 12 13.89 6.38 9.35
CA ASP A 12 14.24 6.27 10.77
C ASP A 12 14.02 4.85 11.34
N LYS A 13 13.07 4.09 10.80
CA LYS A 13 12.60 2.82 11.37
C LYS A 13 12.86 1.58 10.52
N ASN A 14 13.58 1.67 9.40
CA ASN A 14 13.68 0.61 8.38
C ASN A 14 13.99 -0.76 8.99
N ASN A 15 15.12 -0.86 9.69
CA ASN A 15 15.55 -2.07 10.39
C ASN A 15 14.47 -2.66 11.32
N THR A 16 13.70 -1.81 11.99
CA THR A 16 12.62 -2.26 12.89
C THR A 16 11.43 -2.78 12.10
N LEU A 17 11.06 -2.09 11.02
CA LEU A 17 9.94 -2.48 10.16
C LEU A 17 10.22 -3.81 9.47
N SER A 18 11.40 -3.98 8.86
CA SER A 18 11.82 -5.22 8.20
C SER A 18 11.82 -6.40 9.17
N ASN A 19 12.35 -6.22 10.39
CA ASN A 19 12.36 -7.27 11.42
C ASN A 19 10.95 -7.70 11.87
N PHE A 20 9.95 -6.82 11.78
CA PHE A 20 8.58 -7.11 12.17
C PHE A 20 7.66 -7.51 11.02
N ASN A 21 8.18 -7.61 9.80
CA ASN A 21 7.38 -7.74 8.58
C ASN A 21 6.27 -6.67 8.50
N ALA A 22 6.67 -5.43 8.78
CA ALA A 22 5.77 -4.29 8.81
C ALA A 22 5.96 -3.41 7.56
N TYR A 23 4.85 -3.03 6.95
CA TYR A 23 4.79 -2.34 5.67
C TYR A 23 4.12 -0.98 5.82
N MET A 24 4.60 0.02 5.07
CA MET A 24 4.00 1.35 5.04
C MET A 24 3.05 1.45 3.85
N ILE A 25 1.75 1.41 4.11
CA ILE A 25 0.75 1.30 3.04
C ILE A 25 -0.25 2.45 3.13
N GLY A 26 -0.45 3.11 1.99
CA GLY A 26 -1.60 3.96 1.70
C GLY A 26 -2.63 3.17 0.91
N VAL A 27 -3.91 3.35 1.21
CA VAL A 27 -5.00 2.69 0.50
C VAL A 27 -6.14 3.67 0.26
N VAL A 28 -6.75 3.64 -0.91
CA VAL A 28 -7.94 4.44 -1.24
C VAL A 28 -8.89 3.64 -2.13
N TYR A 29 -10.18 3.99 -2.04
CA TYR A 29 -11.20 3.55 -2.98
C TYR A 29 -11.43 4.65 -4.03
N GLU A 30 -11.44 4.26 -5.30
CA GLU A 30 -11.81 5.06 -6.45
C GLU A 30 -13.16 4.61 -7.03
N ASP A 31 -13.84 5.49 -7.76
CA ASP A 31 -15.18 5.23 -8.30
C ASP A 31 -15.29 3.85 -8.99
N LYS A 32 -16.42 3.16 -8.77
CA LYS A 32 -16.77 1.86 -9.35
C LYS A 32 -15.98 0.67 -8.80
N ASP A 33 -15.73 0.64 -7.50
CA ASP A 33 -15.19 -0.53 -6.78
C ASP A 33 -13.71 -0.76 -7.00
N SER A 34 -13.04 0.26 -7.53
CA SER A 34 -11.62 0.28 -7.74
C SER A 34 -10.91 0.65 -6.44
N PHE A 35 -9.80 0.00 -6.17
CA PHE A 35 -8.93 0.29 -5.03
C PHE A 35 -7.52 0.51 -5.54
N LEU A 36 -6.83 1.43 -4.88
CA LEU A 36 -5.42 1.70 -5.09
C LEU A 36 -4.69 1.49 -3.78
N PHE A 37 -3.61 0.73 -3.84
CA PHE A 37 -2.67 0.47 -2.77
C PHE A 37 -1.33 1.07 -3.17
N VAL A 38 -0.70 1.77 -2.24
CA VAL A 38 0.66 2.30 -2.41
C VAL A 38 1.49 1.85 -1.24
N ASN A 39 2.37 0.88 -1.47
CA ASN A 39 3.32 0.42 -0.47
C ASN A 39 4.66 1.13 -0.67
N LEU A 40 5.21 1.65 0.42
CA LEU A 40 6.48 2.36 0.43
C LEU A 40 7.54 1.51 1.15
N SER A 41 8.71 1.40 0.55
CA SER A 41 9.87 0.74 1.14
C SER A 41 11.16 1.45 0.79
N ILE A 42 12.23 1.07 1.49
CA ILE A 42 13.61 1.46 1.19
C ILE A 42 14.40 0.17 1.09
N ASP A 43 15.11 -0.01 -0.03
CA ASP A 43 16.06 -1.11 -0.15
C ASP A 43 17.38 -0.68 0.49
N ASP A 44 17.80 -1.43 1.50
CA ASP A 44 19.08 -1.27 2.19
C ASP A 44 20.02 -2.46 1.97
N GLU A 45 19.61 -3.48 1.19
CA GLU A 45 20.35 -4.75 1.09
C GLU A 45 21.63 -4.65 0.25
N GLU A 46 21.77 -3.68 -0.65
CA GLU A 46 23.05 -3.44 -1.31
C GLU A 46 23.45 -1.97 -1.29
N ILE A 47 24.29 -1.65 -0.30
CA ILE A 47 25.36 -0.65 -0.38
C ILE A 47 26.33 -1.02 -1.53
N GLU A 48 25.85 -1.34 -2.74
CA GLU A 48 26.64 -1.15 -3.94
C GLU A 48 26.72 0.36 -4.15
N ASN A 49 27.79 0.96 -3.61
CA ASN A 49 28.12 2.39 -3.69
C ASN A 49 27.47 3.34 -2.68
N ASN A 50 26.95 2.84 -1.55
CA ASN A 50 26.55 3.70 -0.43
C ASN A 50 25.34 4.61 -0.75
N MET A 51 24.49 4.19 -1.69
CA MET A 51 23.26 4.89 -2.10
C MET A 51 22.03 4.17 -1.57
N LEU A 52 21.04 4.93 -1.11
CA LEU A 52 19.73 4.44 -0.68
C LEU A 52 18.75 4.58 -1.84
N TYR A 53 17.98 3.53 -2.11
CA TYR A 53 16.90 3.58 -3.09
C TYR A 53 15.54 3.59 -2.39
N TYR A 54 14.74 4.59 -2.72
CA TYR A 54 13.35 4.69 -2.29
C TYR A 54 12.48 3.98 -3.31
N HIS A 55 11.57 3.14 -2.82
CA HIS A 55 10.67 2.37 -3.66
C HIS A 55 9.23 2.69 -3.31
N ALA A 56 8.40 2.65 -4.35
CA ALA A 56 6.97 2.62 -4.20
C ALA A 56 6.39 1.60 -5.17
N HIS A 57 5.64 0.65 -4.61
CA HIS A 57 4.86 -0.29 -5.39
C HIS A 57 3.41 0.17 -5.34
N VAL A 58 2.86 0.47 -6.51
CA VAL A 58 1.49 0.88 -6.70
C VAL A 58 0.73 -0.28 -7.31
N THR A 59 -0.33 -0.72 -6.64
CA THR A 59 -1.22 -1.78 -7.12
C THR A 59 -2.63 -1.21 -7.19
N SER A 60 -3.33 -1.43 -8.29
CA SER A 60 -4.75 -1.11 -8.41
C SER A 60 -5.53 -2.34 -8.85
N GLY A 61 -6.81 -2.39 -8.47
CA GLY A 61 -7.68 -3.48 -8.87
C GLY A 61 -9.13 -3.19 -8.50
N LYS A 62 -10.02 -4.12 -8.83
CA LYS A 62 -11.45 -3.99 -8.56
C LYS A 62 -12.00 -5.23 -7.88
N ILE A 63 -12.83 -5.03 -6.86
CA ILE A 63 -13.56 -6.13 -6.20
C ILE A 63 -14.49 -6.82 -7.22
N GLY A 64 -14.44 -8.15 -7.24
CA GLY A 64 -15.16 -9.02 -8.15
C GLY A 64 -14.51 -9.13 -9.53
N SER A 65 -13.29 -8.60 -9.71
CA SER A 65 -12.59 -8.58 -10.98
C SER A 65 -11.21 -9.22 -10.87
N SER A 66 -10.79 -9.91 -11.93
CA SER A 66 -9.40 -10.31 -12.12
C SER A 66 -8.55 -9.20 -12.77
N GLU A 67 -9.14 -8.03 -13.02
CA GLU A 67 -8.46 -6.86 -13.60
C GLU A 67 -7.74 -6.07 -12.52
N GLY A 68 -6.54 -5.62 -12.84
CA GLY A 68 -5.71 -4.77 -12.00
C GLY A 68 -4.46 -4.32 -12.75
N GLU A 69 -3.77 -3.35 -12.17
CA GLU A 69 -2.50 -2.82 -12.67
C GLU A 69 -1.47 -2.79 -11.54
N GLU A 70 -0.23 -3.10 -11.87
CA GLU A 70 0.91 -3.04 -10.95
C GLU A 70 2.02 -2.21 -11.59
N ASP A 71 2.50 -1.21 -10.86
CA ASP A 71 3.60 -0.35 -11.25
C ASP A 71 4.64 -0.24 -10.13
N PHE A 72 5.91 -0.26 -10.52
CA PHE A 72 7.05 -0.18 -9.61
C PHE A 72 7.86 1.08 -9.92
N TYR A 73 8.04 1.92 -8.91
CA TYR A 73 8.82 3.15 -9.01
C TYR A 73 10.02 3.07 -8.07
N SER A 74 11.16 3.56 -8.53
CA SER A 74 12.37 3.70 -7.73
C SER A 74 13.09 5.01 -8.02
N ALA A 75 13.73 5.58 -7.00
CA ALA A 75 14.59 6.74 -7.15
C ALA A 75 15.62 6.85 -6.03
N GLU A 76 16.70 7.60 -6.28
CA GLU A 76 17.77 7.89 -5.29
C GLU A 76 17.39 9.03 -4.33
N SER A 77 16.31 9.76 -4.62
CA SER A 77 15.78 10.82 -3.77
C SER A 77 14.27 10.71 -3.64
N ILE A 78 13.74 11.16 -2.49
CA ILE A 78 12.29 11.21 -2.25
C ILE A 78 11.64 12.12 -3.29
N GLU A 79 12.21 13.30 -3.54
CA GLU A 79 11.68 14.28 -4.48
C GLU A 79 11.52 13.72 -5.90
N ASP A 80 12.49 12.94 -6.39
CA ASP A 80 12.42 12.30 -7.71
C ASP A 80 11.38 11.17 -7.75
N LEU A 81 11.23 10.41 -6.66
CA LEU A 81 10.20 9.38 -6.56
C LEU A 81 8.80 10.01 -6.56
N LEU A 82 8.60 11.08 -5.78
CA LEU A 82 7.33 11.80 -5.71
C LEU A 82 6.89 12.36 -7.07
N ALA A 83 7.83 12.76 -7.92
CA ALA A 83 7.54 13.25 -9.27
C ALA A 83 7.07 12.16 -10.24
N GLN A 84 7.38 10.89 -9.94
CA GLN A 84 6.98 9.74 -10.76
C GLN A 84 5.63 9.15 -10.31
N LEU A 85 5.29 9.30 -9.03
CA LEU A 85 4.10 8.70 -8.46
C LEU A 85 2.80 9.31 -9.02
N PRO A 86 1.73 8.50 -9.14
CA PRO A 86 0.43 9.01 -9.50
C PRO A 86 -0.02 10.03 -8.46
N LEU A 87 -0.61 11.15 -8.93
CA LEU A 87 -0.94 12.30 -8.07
C LEU A 87 -1.76 11.91 -6.83
N ILE A 88 -2.63 10.91 -6.96
CA ILE A 88 -3.47 10.41 -5.87
C ILE A 88 -2.66 9.89 -4.67
N ALA A 89 -1.46 9.33 -4.89
CA ALA A 89 -0.58 8.85 -3.82
C ALA A 89 -0.24 9.98 -2.82
N SER A 90 -0.11 11.22 -3.30
CA SER A 90 0.19 12.38 -2.45
C SER A 90 -0.92 12.75 -1.46
N TYR A 91 -2.17 12.35 -1.75
CA TYR A 91 -3.33 12.66 -0.91
C TYR A 91 -3.62 11.59 0.15
N LEU A 92 -3.04 10.39 -0.01
CA LEU A 92 -3.29 9.27 0.88
C LEU A 92 -2.82 9.52 2.31
N SER A 93 -3.49 8.86 3.23
CA SER A 93 -2.97 8.60 4.56
C SER A 93 -2.25 7.26 4.58
N TYR A 94 -0.97 7.29 4.93
CA TYR A 94 -0.11 6.13 5.06
C TYR A 94 -0.10 5.60 6.49
N HIS A 95 -0.18 4.28 6.63
CA HIS A 95 -0.23 3.59 7.91
C HIS A 95 0.74 2.41 7.91
N VAL A 96 1.29 2.09 9.08
CA VAL A 96 2.13 0.91 9.27
C VAL A 96 1.23 -0.27 9.56
N TYR A 97 1.31 -1.30 8.72
CA TYR A 97 0.61 -2.57 8.92
C TYR A 97 1.63 -3.68 9.16
N LYS A 98 1.37 -4.54 10.15
CA LYS A 98 2.07 -5.80 10.29
C LYS A 98 1.26 -6.86 9.55
N LEU A 99 1.84 -7.42 8.49
CA LEU A 99 1.15 -8.34 7.60
C LEU A 99 1.84 -9.70 7.63
N ASP A 100 1.04 -10.77 7.58
CA ASP A 100 1.56 -12.14 7.48
C ASP A 100 1.83 -12.53 6.02
N GLU A 101 1.08 -11.94 5.08
CA GLU A 101 1.21 -12.10 3.64
C GLU A 101 1.47 -10.73 3.00
N ASP A 102 2.26 -10.73 1.92
CA ASP A 102 2.47 -9.52 1.16
C ASP A 102 1.19 -9.14 0.42
N VAL A 103 0.88 -7.84 0.35
CA VAL A 103 -0.28 -7.34 -0.40
C VAL A 103 -0.02 -7.31 -1.91
N PHE A 104 1.22 -7.53 -2.33
CA PHE A 104 1.62 -7.60 -3.72
C PHE A 104 1.13 -8.87 -4.41
N GLY A 105 0.61 -8.75 -5.63
CA GLY A 105 0.09 -9.88 -6.40
C GLY A 105 -1.22 -10.47 -5.87
N LEU A 106 -1.78 -9.93 -4.80
CA LEU A 106 -3.12 -10.29 -4.31
C LEU A 106 -4.19 -9.50 -5.08
N SER A 107 -5.36 -10.13 -5.27
CA SER A 107 -6.54 -9.37 -5.72
C SER A 107 -6.94 -8.35 -4.65
N SER A 108 -7.73 -7.34 -5.04
CA SER A 108 -8.13 -6.25 -4.14
C SER A 108 -8.79 -6.77 -2.86
N GLU A 109 -9.57 -7.84 -2.93
CA GLU A 109 -10.25 -8.45 -1.78
C GLU A 109 -9.27 -9.07 -0.80
N TYR A 110 -8.30 -9.86 -1.27
CA TYR A 110 -7.32 -10.48 -0.38
C TYR A 110 -6.35 -9.42 0.19
N ALA A 111 -5.96 -8.42 -0.61
CA ALA A 111 -5.17 -7.29 -0.11
C ALA A 111 -5.94 -6.52 0.99
N LEU A 112 -7.23 -6.22 0.78
CA LEU A 112 -8.08 -5.58 1.80
C LEU A 112 -8.25 -6.46 3.04
N LYS A 113 -8.41 -7.78 2.87
CA LYS A 113 -8.52 -8.74 3.98
C LYS A 113 -7.23 -8.79 4.81
N ALA A 114 -6.07 -8.73 4.16
CA ALA A 114 -4.77 -8.65 4.85
C ALA A 114 -4.64 -7.35 5.66
N LEU A 115 -5.02 -6.20 5.07
CA LEU A 115 -4.98 -4.90 5.76
C LEU A 115 -6.02 -4.79 6.88
N PHE A 116 -7.21 -5.36 6.68
CA PHE A 116 -8.32 -5.33 7.61
C PHE A 116 -8.80 -6.74 7.96
N PRO A 117 -8.15 -7.42 8.92
CA PRO A 117 -8.47 -8.81 9.27
C PRO A 117 -9.93 -9.03 9.71
N ARG A 118 -10.63 -7.96 10.11
CA ARG A 118 -12.06 -8.00 10.49
C ARG A 118 -13.01 -8.16 9.30
N LEU A 119 -12.55 -7.89 8.08
CA LEU A 119 -13.36 -8.12 6.88
C LEU A 119 -13.70 -9.60 6.77
N PRO A 120 -14.87 -9.95 6.20
CA PRO A 120 -15.18 -11.33 5.93
C PRO A 120 -14.13 -11.96 4.99
N ASP A 121 -14.00 -13.28 5.04
CA ASP A 121 -13.18 -14.00 4.07
C ASP A 121 -13.86 -13.95 2.69
N PRO A 122 -13.18 -13.41 1.65
CA PRO A 122 -13.76 -13.25 0.32
C PRO A 122 -14.12 -14.56 -0.36
N ASP A 123 -13.55 -15.71 0.04
CA ASP A 123 -13.92 -17.02 -0.51
C ASP A 123 -15.29 -17.51 -0.04
N PHE A 124 -15.79 -17.00 1.08
CA PHE A 124 -16.99 -17.52 1.75
C PHE A 124 -18.14 -16.51 1.86
N HIS A 125 -17.95 -15.28 1.39
CA HIS A 125 -18.92 -14.20 1.57
C HIS A 125 -19.31 -13.52 0.26
N ASP A 126 -20.48 -12.88 0.29
CA ASP A 126 -20.93 -12.03 -0.80
C ASP A 126 -19.99 -10.82 -0.96
N LEU A 127 -19.51 -10.61 -2.19
CA LEU A 127 -18.55 -9.55 -2.50
C LEU A 127 -19.16 -8.15 -2.43
N ASP A 128 -20.48 -8.00 -2.61
CA ASP A 128 -21.14 -6.70 -2.45
C ASP A 128 -21.14 -6.27 -0.99
N ASP A 129 -21.44 -7.19 -0.06
CA ASP A 129 -21.40 -6.92 1.38
C ASP A 129 -19.96 -6.69 1.87
N PHE A 130 -19.00 -7.51 1.40
CA PHE A 130 -17.57 -7.30 1.67
C PHE A 130 -17.13 -5.89 1.26
N LYS A 131 -17.49 -5.48 0.04
CA LYS A 131 -17.16 -4.17 -0.53
C LYS A 131 -17.71 -3.02 0.30
N VAL A 132 -18.96 -3.08 0.75
CA VAL A 132 -19.55 -2.00 1.58
C VAL A 132 -18.75 -1.77 2.85
N GLU A 133 -18.36 -2.84 3.56
CA GLU A 133 -17.58 -2.71 4.79
C GLU A 133 -16.13 -2.30 4.51
N ALA A 134 -15.53 -2.77 3.42
CA ALA A 134 -14.18 -2.38 3.00
C ALA A 134 -14.09 -0.89 2.65
N ILE A 135 -15.04 -0.36 1.86
CA ILE A 135 -15.09 1.06 1.51
C ILE A 135 -15.21 1.91 2.77
N LYS A 136 -16.07 1.50 3.72
CA LYS A 136 -16.24 2.20 4.99
C LYS A 136 -14.93 2.23 5.80
N LEU A 137 -14.22 1.11 5.87
CA LEU A 137 -12.90 1.01 6.51
C LEU A 137 -11.87 1.94 5.88
N VAL A 138 -11.70 1.84 4.56
CA VAL A 138 -10.73 2.66 3.81
C VAL A 138 -11.06 4.15 3.92
N SER A 139 -12.36 4.49 3.89
CA SER A 139 -12.81 5.88 4.08
C SER A 139 -12.40 6.43 5.45
N THR A 140 -12.36 5.63 6.51
CA THR A 140 -11.93 6.14 7.83
C THR A 140 -10.44 6.46 7.92
N LEU A 141 -9.61 6.00 6.98
CA LEU A 141 -8.16 6.25 6.98
C LEU A 141 -7.81 7.59 6.32
N ASN A 142 -8.58 7.99 5.31
CA ASN A 142 -8.25 9.13 4.44
C ASN A 142 -8.95 10.45 4.83
N TYR A 143 -9.63 10.49 5.98
CA TYR A 143 -10.34 11.67 6.52
C TYR A 143 -9.79 12.11 7.88
#